data_AF-A0A8S3GH31-F1
#
_entry.id   AF-A0A8S3GH31-F1
#
_cell.length_a   1.000
_cell.length_b   1.000
_cell.length_c   1.000
_cell.angle_alpha   90.00
_cell.angle_beta   90.00
_cell.angle_gamma   90.00
#
_symmetry.space_group_name_H-M   'P 1'
#
loop_
_entity.id
_entity.type
_entity.pdbx_description
1 polymer ?
#
loop_
_entity_poly.entity_id
_entity_poly.type
_entity_poly.pdbx_seq_one_letter_code
_entity_poly.pdbx_strand_id
1 'polypeptide(L)' 'MVDETHDFDAFISENFVVFSGKQNVHRWLDETEQKFKEFKISRNLRFQAITLFVKGEAKRTYIK' A
#
# COMPACT_ATOMS: atom_id res chain seq x y z
N MET A 1 -24.70 0.15 -6.20
CA MET A 1 -23.38 -0.25 -6.74
C MET A 1 -22.40 -0.01 -5.61
N VAL A 2 -21.91 -1.08 -4.97
CA VAL A 2 -20.91 -0.96 -3.92
C VAL A 2 -19.56 -0.82 -4.64
N ASP A 3 -18.86 0.26 -4.32
CA ASP A 3 -17.65 0.72 -5.00
C ASP A 3 -16.49 -0.16 -4.55
N GLU A 4 -16.18 -1.23 -5.32
CA GLU A 4 -15.12 -2.22 -5.01
C GLU A 4 -13.75 -1.55 -4.75
N THR A 5 -13.55 -0.35 -5.30
CA THR A 5 -12.36 0.49 -5.07
C THR A 5 -12.31 1.13 -3.68
N HIS A 6 -13.43 1.57 -3.11
CA HIS A 6 -13.47 2.09 -1.73
C HIS A 6 -13.16 1.01 -0.70
N ASP A 7 -13.68 -0.20 -0.91
CA ASP A 7 -13.46 -1.32 0.02
C ASP A 7 -11.99 -1.75 0.03
N PHE A 8 -11.31 -1.71 -1.11
CA PHE A 8 -9.89 -1.99 -1.19
C PHE A 8 -9.04 -0.90 -0.53
N ASP A 9 -9.35 0.37 -0.76
CA ASP A 9 -8.62 1.51 -0.16
C ASP A 9 -8.75 1.53 1.37
N ALA A 10 -9.95 1.23 1.88
CA ALA A 10 -10.21 1.10 3.31
C ALA A 10 -9.46 -0.09 3.90
N PHE A 11 -9.55 -1.26 3.26
CA PHE A 11 -8.83 -2.47 3.68
C PHE A 11 -7.32 -2.23 3.77
N ILE A 12 -6.73 -1.60 2.76
CA ILE A 12 -5.32 -1.25 2.72
C ILE A 12 -4.97 -0.28 3.86
N SER A 13 -5.78 0.75 4.10
CA SER A 13 -5.52 1.75 5.15
C SER A 13 -5.62 1.18 6.57
N GLU A 14 -6.49 0.20 6.80
CA GLU A 14 -6.67 -0.44 8.10
C GLU A 14 -5.60 -1.51 8.38
N ASN A 15 -5.15 -2.21 7.32
CA ASN A 15 -4.29 -3.38 7.48
C ASN A 15 -2.82 -3.09 7.21
N PHE A 16 -2.45 -1.98 6.58
CA PHE A 16 -1.06 -1.68 6.22
C PHE A 16 -0.55 -0.37 6.82
N VAL A 17 0.75 -0.31 7.07
CA VAL A 17 1.41 0.90 7.56
C VAL A 17 1.79 1.77 6.36
N VAL A 18 1.32 3.01 6.33
CA VAL A 18 1.66 4.00 5.29
C VAL A 18 3.13 4.41 5.43
N PHE A 19 3.84 4.52 4.30
CA PHE A 19 5.22 5.00 4.29
C PHE A 19 5.24 6.53 4.28
N SER A 20 5.85 7.11 5.32
CA SER A 20 5.93 8.56 5.55
C SER A 20 7.32 9.14 5.27
N GLY A 21 8.29 8.31 4.89
CA GLY A 21 9.69 8.72 4.71
C GLY A 21 10.51 8.82 6.00
N LYS A 22 9.87 8.76 7.17
CA LYS A 22 10.56 8.75 8.48
C LYS A 22 10.87 7.34 9.00
N GLN A 23 10.24 6.31 8.43
CA GLN A 23 10.49 4.91 8.80
C GLN A 23 11.72 4.36 8.05
N ASN A 24 12.34 3.32 8.61
CA ASN A 24 13.34 2.54 7.87
C ASN A 24 12.66 1.83 6.69
N VAL A 25 13.11 2.15 5.48
CA VAL A 25 12.50 1.66 4.23
C VAL A 25 12.61 0.14 4.09
N HIS A 26 13.72 -0.47 4.47
CA HIS A 26 13.91 -1.93 4.36
C HIS A 26 12.96 -2.68 5.29
N ARG A 27 12.87 -2.22 6.54
CA ARG A 27 11.94 -2.79 7.51
C ARG A 27 10.49 -2.67 7.06
N TRP A 28 10.12 -1.51 6.51
CA TRP A 28 8.77 -1.28 5.99
C TRP A 28 8.44 -2.20 4.81
N LEU A 29 9.40 -2.41 3.89
CA LEU A 29 9.24 -3.33 2.77
C LEU A 29 9.04 -4.77 3.25
N ASP A 30 9.83 -5.22 4.23
CA ASP A 30 9.71 -6.58 4.78
C ASP A 30 8.36 -6.80 5.46
N GLU A 31 7.91 -5.85 6.30
CA GLU A 31 6.62 -5.90 6.98
C GLU A 31 5.45 -5.87 5.97
N THR A 32 5.57 -5.07 4.90
CA THR A 32 4.54 -4.97 3.85
C THR A 32 4.46 -6.25 3.02
N GLU A 33 5.60 -6.83 2.63
CA GLU A 33 5.64 -8.09 1.88
C GLU A 33 5.12 -9.27 2.70
N GLN A 34 5.37 -9.29 4.01
CA GLN A 34 4.77 -10.30 4.91
C GLN A 34 3.24 -10.19 4.93
N LYS A 35 2.69 -8.97 5.08
CA LYS A 35 1.24 -8.75 5.04
C LYS A 35 0.62 -9.14 3.70
N PHE A 36 1.29 -8.83 2.59
CA PHE A 36 0.82 -9.28 1.28
C PHE A 36 0.75 -10.79 1.13
N LYS A 37 1.68 -11.53 1.75
CA LYS A 37 1.63 -12.99 1.79
C LYS A 37 0.51 -13.49 2.70
N GLU A 38 0.34 -12.89 3.87
CA GLU A 38 -0.71 -13.24 4.83
C GLU A 38 -2.11 -13.08 4.23
N PHE A 39 -2.38 -11.93 3.61
CA PHE A 39 -3.66 -11.64 2.95
C PHE A 39 -3.78 -12.29 1.56
N LYS A 40 -2.78 -13.07 1.13
CA LYS A 40 -2.73 -13.72 -0.19
C LYS A 40 -3.02 -12.75 -1.35
N ILE A 41 -2.56 -11.51 -1.23
CA ILE A 41 -2.79 -10.48 -2.25
C ILE A 41 -1.99 -10.84 -3.50
N SER A 42 -2.71 -10.91 -4.63
CA SER A 42 -2.13 -11.25 -5.93
C SER A 42 -1.12 -10.19 -6.35
N ARG A 43 -0.07 -10.60 -7.08
CA ARG A 43 1.02 -9.70 -7.48
C ARG A 43 0.53 -8.46 -8.22
N ASN A 44 -0.50 -8.58 -9.04
CA ASN A 44 -1.10 -7.47 -9.79
C ASN A 44 -1.73 -6.43 -8.86
N LEU A 45 -2.44 -6.87 -7.82
CA LEU A 45 -3.06 -6.00 -6.82
C LEU A 45 -2.01 -5.33 -5.90
N ARG A 46 -0.86 -5.97 -5.67
CA ARG A 46 0.23 -5.36 -4.89
C ARG A 46 0.75 -4.07 -5.54
N PHE A 47 0.90 -4.05 -6.86
CA PHE A 47 1.35 -2.85 -7.58
C PHE A 47 0.35 -1.69 -7.47
N GLN A 48 -0.95 -1.99 -7.47
CA GLN A 48 -1.99 -1.00 -7.21
C GLN A 48 -1.95 -0.51 -5.76
N ALA A 49 -1.84 -1.42 -4.79
CA ALA A 49 -1.73 -1.08 -3.36
C ALA A 49 -0.49 -0.24 -3.02
N ILE A 50 0.64 -0.47 -3.69
CA ILE A 50 1.85 0.35 -3.50
C ILE A 50 1.57 1.82 -3.77
N THR A 51 0.75 2.16 -4.78
CA THR A 51 0.40 3.56 -5.06
C THR A 51 -0.46 4.18 -3.96
N LEU A 52 -1.18 3.36 -3.18
CA LEU A 52 -2.01 3.78 -2.04
C LEU A 52 -1.20 3.94 -0.74
N PHE A 53 -0.13 3.16 -0.57
CA PHE A 53 0.78 3.27 0.58
C PHE A 53 1.64 4.54 0.57
N VAL A 54 1.70 5.19 -0.59
CA VAL A 54 2.49 6.40 -0.82
C VAL A 54 1.54 7.61 -0.78
N LYS A 55 1.10 8.00 0.41
CA LYS A 55 0.37 9.27 0.63
C LYS A 55 1.37 10.38 0.95
N GLY A 56 1.26 11.52 0.26
CA GLY A 56 2.14 12.69 0.42
C GLY A 56 3.05 12.97 -0.77
N GLU A 57 4.24 13.55 -0.53
CA GLU A 57 5.18 14.03 -1.58
C GLU A 57 5.61 12.96 -2.59
N ALA A 58 5.62 11.68 -2.22
CA ALA A 58 5.99 10.61 -3.14
C ALA A 58 4.89 10.30 -4.19
N LYS A 59 3.61 10.65 -3.94
CA LYS A 59 2.57 10.67 -4.98
C LYS A 59 2.85 11.74 -6.06
N ARG A 60 3.46 12.88 -5.69
CA ARG A 60 3.85 13.93 -6.65
C ARG A 60 5.03 13.54 -7.54
N THR A 61 5.90 12.64 -7.08
CA THR A 61 7.06 12.19 -7.87
C THR A 61 6.69 11.04 -8.81
N TYR A 62 5.76 10.16 -8.42
CA TYR A 62 5.39 8.98 -9.23
C TYR A 62 4.44 9.28 -10.40
N ILE A 63 3.72 10.41 -10.37
CA ILE A 63 2.79 10.83 -11.44
C ILE A 63 3.51 11.66 -12.53
N LYS A 64 4.83 11.87 -12.41
CA LYS A 64 5.58 12.68 -13.38
C LYS A 64 6.21 11.84 -14.48
#